data_AF-A0A498G335-F1
#
_entry.id   AF-A0A498G335-F1
#
_cell.length_a   1.000
_cell.length_b   1.000
_cell.length_c   1.000
_cell.angle_alpha   90.00
_cell.angle_beta   90.00
_cell.angle_gamma   90.00
#
_symmetry.space_group_name_H-M   'P 1'
#
loop_
_entity.id
_entity.type
_entity.pdbx_description
1 polymer ?
#
loop_
_entity_poly.entity_id
_entity_poly.type
_entity_poly.pdbx_seq_one_letter_code
_entity_poly.pdbx_strand_id
1 'polypeptide(L)' 'MSRSERVVGAAENVDLREADDVTPFDRDVDDRRVISAYCCTCGKSTTILAESGRTRRWEHDELNASHVVDYWRED' A
#
# COMPACT_ATOMS: atom_id res chain seq x y z
N MET A 1 -28.57 -6.58 26.01
CA MET A 1 -27.96 -7.78 25.41
C MET A 1 -28.19 -7.66 23.91
N SER A 2 -27.23 -7.79 22.99
CA SER A 2 -25.98 -8.54 23.01
C SER A 2 -24.97 -7.84 22.06
N ARG A 3 -23.69 -7.87 22.43
CA ARG A 3 -22.55 -7.46 21.60
C ARG A 3 -22.54 -8.30 20.32
N SER A 4 -22.47 -7.66 19.16
CA SER A 4 -22.11 -8.34 17.92
C SER A 4 -20.79 -7.75 17.43
N GLU A 5 -19.71 -8.20 18.07
CA GLU A 5 -18.34 -8.00 17.63
C GLU A 5 -18.19 -8.77 16.31
N ARG A 6 -18.19 -8.06 15.17
CA ARG A 6 -17.81 -8.65 13.88
C ARG A 6 -16.30 -8.84 13.87
N VAL A 7 -15.87 -10.00 14.37
CA VAL A 7 -14.55 -10.55 14.08
C VAL A 7 -14.57 -10.95 12.60
N VAL A 8 -13.95 -10.12 11.75
CA VAL A 8 -13.64 -10.47 10.37
C VAL A 8 -12.23 -11.03 10.38
N GLY A 9 -12.14 -12.32 10.68
CA GLY A 9 -10.90 -13.09 10.62
C GLY A 9 -11.06 -14.20 9.59
N ALA A 10 -10.61 -13.94 8.37
CA ALA A 10 -10.15 -14.93 7.41
C ALA A 10 -9.46 -14.16 6.27
N ALA A 11 -8.24 -13.67 6.54
CA ALA A 11 -7.33 -13.40 5.44
C ALA A 11 -7.14 -14.73 4.72
N GLU A 12 -7.58 -14.80 3.47
CA GLU A 12 -7.26 -15.92 2.58
C GLU A 12 -5.74 -16.12 2.64
N ASN A 13 -5.30 -17.38 2.67
CA ASN A 13 -3.88 -17.72 2.70
C ASN A 13 -3.23 -17.21 1.41
N VAL A 14 -2.86 -15.93 1.39
CA VAL A 14 -2.05 -15.32 0.35
C VAL A 14 -0.72 -16.06 0.41
N ASP A 15 -0.46 -16.84 -0.63
CA ASP A 15 0.79 -17.54 -0.83
C ASP A 15 1.89 -16.48 -0.92
N LEU A 16 2.59 -16.21 0.19
CA LEU A 16 3.65 -15.20 0.30
C LEU A 16 4.90 -15.56 -0.53
N ARG A 17 4.87 -16.62 -1.35
CA ARG A 17 6.01 -17.11 -2.14
C ARG A 17 6.34 -16.23 -3.35
N GLU A 18 5.45 -15.30 -3.69
CA GLU A 18 5.67 -14.27 -4.70
C GLU A 18 5.30 -12.90 -4.15
N ALA A 19 5.67 -12.62 -2.89
CA ALA A 19 5.93 -11.24 -2.51
C ALA A 19 7.11 -10.78 -3.35
N ASP A 20 6.83 -10.35 -4.59
CA ASP A 20 7.79 -9.72 -5.47
C ASP A 20 8.30 -8.53 -4.65
N ASP A 21 9.53 -8.63 -4.13
CA ASP A 21 10.21 -7.58 -3.35
C ASP A 21 10.32 -6.26 -4.15
N VAL A 22 9.94 -6.30 -5.43
CA VAL A 22 9.80 -5.17 -6.33
C VAL A 22 8.51 -4.42 -6.01
N THR A 23 8.67 -3.29 -5.31
CA THR A 23 7.54 -2.39 -5.03
C THR A 23 7.11 -1.67 -6.32
N PRO A 24 5.89 -1.10 -6.40
CA PRO A 24 5.48 -0.32 -7.57
C PRO A 24 6.41 0.86 -7.89
N PHE A 25 7.24 1.27 -6.93
CA PHE A 25 8.28 2.28 -7.09
C PHE A 25 9.50 1.78 -7.87
N ASP A 26 9.82 0.49 -7.77
CA ASP A 26 11.03 -0.13 -8.36
C ASP A 26 10.83 -0.55 -9.82
N ARG A 27 9.59 -0.71 -10.28
CA ARG A 27 9.26 -0.99 -11.69
C ARG A 27 9.22 0.29 -12.51
N ASP A 28 9.60 0.26 -13.78
CA ASP A 28 9.51 1.37 -14.78
C ASP A 28 9.90 2.75 -14.24
N VAL A 29 11.04 2.82 -13.52
CA VAL A 29 11.53 4.03 -12.86
C VAL A 29 11.71 5.24 -13.78
N ASP A 30 11.86 4.98 -15.07
CA ASP A 30 12.05 5.96 -16.14
C ASP A 30 10.74 6.56 -16.67
N ASP A 31 9.58 6.01 -16.28
CA ASP A 31 8.26 6.47 -16.73
C ASP A 31 7.48 7.21 -15.64
N ARG A 32 6.54 8.07 -16.08
CA ARG A 32 5.57 8.72 -15.19
C ARG A 32 4.49 7.73 -14.80
N ARG A 33 4.27 7.56 -13.49
CA ARG A 33 3.36 6.54 -12.94
C ARG A 33 2.42 7.16 -11.92
N VAL A 34 1.22 6.61 -11.83
CA VAL A 34 0.26 6.91 -10.77
C VAL A 34 0.29 5.73 -9.81
N ILE A 35 0.78 5.98 -8.59
CA ILE A 35 0.84 4.98 -7.53
C ILE A 35 -0.21 5.34 -6.50
N SER A 36 -1.21 4.50 -6.33
CA SER A 36 -2.16 4.63 -5.24
C SER A 36 -1.63 3.93 -4.00
N ALA A 37 -1.87 4.55 -2.84
CA ALA A 37 -1.46 4.04 -1.55
C ALA A 37 -2.66 4.05 -0.60
N TYR A 38 -2.76 2.99 0.20
CA TYR A 38 -3.81 2.86 1.21
C TYR A 38 -3.26 2.30 2.52
N CYS A 39 -3.55 3.00 3.60
CA CYS A 39 -3.21 2.57 4.93
C CYS A 39 -4.28 1.62 5.47
N CYS A 40 -3.97 0.33 5.54
CA CYS A 40 -4.82 -0.70 6.10
C CYS A 40 -5.12 -0.50 7.60
N THR A 41 -4.29 0.28 8.31
CA THR A 41 -4.45 0.52 9.74
C THR A 41 -5.44 1.63 10.08
N CYS A 42 -5.44 2.75 9.33
CA CYS A 42 -6.31 3.89 9.61
C CYS A 42 -7.26 4.27 8.48
N GLY A 43 -7.27 3.50 7.39
CA GLY A 43 -8.21 3.66 6.28
C GLY A 43 -7.98 4.90 5.42
N LYS A 44 -6.84 5.57 5.55
CA LYS A 44 -6.48 6.70 4.71
C LYS A 44 -5.94 6.22 3.37
N SER A 45 -6.26 6.92 2.29
CA SER A 45 -5.67 6.72 0.98
C SER A 45 -5.00 7.98 0.47
N THR A 46 -4.05 7.81 -0.45
CA THR A 46 -3.48 8.90 -1.23
C THR A 46 -3.12 8.40 -2.62
N THR A 47 -3.02 9.32 -3.57
CA THR A 47 -2.45 9.07 -4.89
C THR A 47 -1.12 9.79 -4.99
N ILE A 48 -0.08 9.08 -5.41
CA ILE A 48 1.29 9.57 -5.58
C ILE A 48 1.58 9.65 -7.07
N LEU A 49 1.93 10.84 -7.53
CA LEU A 49 2.44 11.05 -8.88
C LEU A 49 3.95 10.80 -8.86
N ALA A 50 4.35 9.67 -9.39
CA ALA A 50 5.74 9.28 -9.52
C ALA A 50 6.28 9.79 -10.87
N GLU A 51 7.24 10.72 -10.82
CA GLU A 51 7.93 11.20 -12.02
C GLU A 51 9.16 10.33 -12.33
N SER A 52 9.62 10.38 -13.59
CA SER A 52 10.83 9.69 -14.04
C SER A 52 12.03 10.04 -13.17
N GLY A 53 12.63 9.05 -12.52
CA GLY A 53 13.78 9.22 -11.62
C GLY A 53 13.49 10.01 -10.32
N ARG A 54 12.23 10.37 -10.04
CA ARG A 54 11.84 11.06 -8.80
C ARG A 54 10.52 10.49 -8.27
N THR A 55 10.64 9.65 -7.25
CA THR A 55 9.47 9.15 -6.54
C THR A 55 9.72 9.16 -5.04
N ARG A 56 8.72 9.61 -4.29
CA ARG A 56 8.73 9.59 -2.82
C ARG A 56 7.60 8.71 -2.33
N ARG A 57 7.85 8.00 -1.24
CA ARG A 57 6.82 7.25 -0.52
C ARG A 57 5.87 8.23 0.17
N TRP A 58 4.74 7.69 0.62
CA TRP A 58 3.78 8.50 1.34
C TRP A 58 4.32 8.87 2.72
N GLU A 59 4.36 10.17 3.03
CA GLU A 59 4.82 10.67 4.34
C GLU A 59 4.10 9.99 5.53
N HIS A 60 2.85 9.58 5.35
CA HIS A 60 2.09 8.86 6.38
C HIS A 60 2.72 7.52 6.77
N ASP A 61 3.30 6.81 5.82
CA ASP A 61 4.04 5.55 6.04
C ASP A 61 5.31 5.82 6.86
N GLU A 62 6.04 6.89 6.50
CA GLU A 62 7.26 7.30 7.21
C GLU A 62 6.98 7.79 8.64
N LEU A 63 5.88 8.52 8.85
CA LEU A 63 5.49 9.06 10.16
C LEU A 63 4.83 8.02 11.07
N ASN A 64 4.28 6.93 10.52
CA ASN A 64 3.55 5.94 11.29
C ASN A 64 4.12 4.53 11.04
N ALA A 65 5.29 4.25 11.63
CA ALA A 65 5.99 2.96 11.47
C ALA A 65 5.18 1.72 11.91
N SER A 66 4.10 1.88 12.69
CA SER A 66 3.19 0.80 13.07
C SER A 66 2.04 0.58 12.09
N HIS A 67 1.88 1.46 11.10
CA HIS A 67 0.84 1.34 10.10
C HIS A 67 1.29 0.42 8.97
N VAL A 68 0.34 -0.34 8.44
CA VAL A 68 0.53 -1.13 7.22
C VAL A 68 -0.03 -0.32 6.06
N VAL A 69 0.83 0.01 5.10
CA VAL A 69 0.45 0.73 3.87
C VAL A 69 0.66 -0.19 2.68
N ASP A 70 -0.38 -0.34 1.88
CA ASP A 70 -0.35 -1.06 0.62
C ASP A 70 -0.20 -0.05 -0.53
N TYR A 71 0.60 -0.40 -1.54
CA TYR A 71 0.91 0.43 -2.69
C TYR A 71 0.66 -0.37 -3.97
N TRP A 72 -0.09 0.20 -4.90
CA TRP A 72 -0.32 -0.39 -6.22
C TRP A 72 -0.34 0.69 -7.30
N ARG A 73 -0.15 0.28 -8.55
CA ARG A 73 -0.34 1.19 -9.68
C ARG A 73 -1.79 1.25 -10.09
N GLU A 74 -2.22 2.44 -10.46
CA GLU A 74 -3.42 2.61 -11.27
C GLU A 74 -2.97 2.57 -12.73
N ASP A 75 -3.33 1.48 -13.41
CA ASP A 75 -3.13 1.28 -14.86
C ASP A 75 -4.04 2.22 -15.68
#